data_AF-A0AAP3ETS5-F1
#
_entry.id   AF-A0AAP3ETS5-F1
#
_cell.length_a   1.000
_cell.length_b   1.000
_cell.length_c   1.000
_cell.angle_alpha   90.00
_cell.angle_beta   90.00
_cell.angle_gamma   90.00
#
_symmetry.space_group_name_H-M   'P 1'
#
loop_
_entity.id
_entity.type
_entity.pdbx_description
1 polymer ?
#
loop_
_entity_poly.entity_id
_entity_poly.type
_entity_poly.pdbx_seq_one_letter_code
_entity_poly.pdbx_strand_id
1 'polypeptide(L)'
;MATDKNIIKNWFRNGLKPTQEQFWAWIDSFYHKSDKIPQTQIEGLDGSLANKADVSQLNAKANTDASGLSAENIISWKEALGVGELPSNIATVDSGDIEGNVHTKEQIKGIFNDITLEKAVNNE
;
A
#
# COMPACT_ATOMS: atom_id res chain seq x y z
N MET A 1 -34.33 -8.57 26.32
CA MET A 1 -34.37 -7.28 25.60
C MET A 1 -34.42 -6.19 26.65
N ALA A 2 -33.66 -5.11 26.48
CA ALA A 2 -33.70 -3.99 27.42
C ALA A 2 -35.10 -3.36 27.44
N THR A 3 -35.55 -2.94 28.61
CA THR A 3 -36.86 -2.27 28.74
C THR A 3 -36.76 -0.85 28.20
N ASP A 4 -37.77 -0.41 27.45
CA ASP A 4 -37.81 0.96 26.91
C ASP A 4 -37.64 2.00 28.03
N LYS A 5 -36.82 3.02 27.75
CA LYS A 5 -36.47 4.06 28.72
C LYS A 5 -37.69 4.79 29.28
N ASN A 6 -38.74 4.98 28.49
CA ASN A 6 -39.96 5.66 28.94
C ASN A 6 -40.82 4.77 29.83
N ILE A 7 -40.80 3.45 29.62
CA ILE A 7 -41.43 2.49 30.53
C ILE A 7 -40.72 2.54 31.89
N ILE A 8 -39.38 2.49 31.90
CA ILE A 8 -38.58 2.59 33.13
C ILE A 8 -38.89 3.90 33.87
N LYS A 9 -38.91 5.05 33.18
CA LYS A 9 -39.23 6.35 33.81
C LYS A 9 -40.59 6.36 34.53
N ASN A 10 -41.58 5.61 34.02
CA ASN A 10 -42.89 5.56 34.65
C ASN A 10 -42.90 4.80 35.99
N TRP A 11 -41.97 3.87 36.21
CA TRP A 11 -41.85 3.14 37.47
C TRP A 11 -41.27 3.98 38.62
N PHE A 12 -40.52 5.03 38.29
CA PHE A 12 -39.81 5.89 39.26
C PHE A 12 -40.45 7.28 39.42
N ARG A 13 -41.76 7.43 39.17
CA ARG A 13 -42.46 8.70 39.42
C ARG A 13 -42.68 8.92 40.92
N ASN A 14 -42.81 10.19 41.32
CA ASN A 14 -43.06 10.56 42.71
C ASN A 14 -44.27 9.80 43.28
N GLY A 15 -44.09 9.21 44.47
CA GLY A 15 -45.12 8.44 45.16
C GLY A 15 -45.25 6.98 44.69
N LEU A 16 -44.54 6.57 43.64
CA LEU A 16 -44.48 5.18 43.19
C LEU A 16 -43.20 4.50 43.67
N LYS A 17 -43.32 3.24 44.08
CA LYS A 17 -42.20 2.35 44.38
C LYS A 17 -42.18 1.25 43.31
N PRO A 18 -41.07 1.08 42.55
CA PRO A 18 -40.96 -0.02 41.62
C PRO A 18 -41.02 -1.37 42.34
N THR A 19 -41.58 -2.38 41.70
CA THR A 19 -41.47 -3.77 42.18
C THR A 19 -40.04 -4.29 42.02
N GLN A 20 -39.72 -5.43 42.63
CA GLN A 20 -38.43 -6.08 42.48
C GLN A 20 -38.11 -6.37 41.00
N GLU A 21 -39.09 -6.87 40.25
CA GLU A 21 -38.95 -7.20 38.83
C GLU A 21 -38.69 -5.95 37.99
N GLN A 22 -39.38 -4.85 38.31
CA GLN A 22 -39.16 -3.55 37.65
C GLN A 22 -37.76 -3.00 37.96
N PHE A 23 -37.27 -3.22 39.18
CA PHE A 23 -35.92 -2.83 39.55
C PHE A 23 -34.86 -3.68 38.84
N TRP A 24 -35.04 -4.99 38.74
CA TRP A 24 -34.14 -5.86 37.97
C TRP A 24 -34.13 -5.48 36.49
N ALA A 25 -35.31 -5.25 35.89
CA ALA A 25 -35.43 -4.80 34.51
C ALA A 25 -34.77 -3.44 34.25
N TRP A 26 -34.65 -2.58 35.28
CA TRP A 26 -33.88 -1.34 35.18
C TRP A 26 -32.37 -1.60 35.18
N ILE A 27 -31.89 -2.46 36.06
CA ILE A 27 -30.46 -2.83 36.16
C ILE A 27 -30.00 -3.52 34.87
N ASP A 28 -30.79 -4.46 34.35
CA ASP A 28 -30.49 -5.22 33.12
C ASP A 28 -30.50 -4.37 31.84
N SER A 29 -31.05 -3.14 31.90
CA SER A 29 -31.02 -2.19 30.79
C SER A 29 -29.67 -1.49 30.61
N PHE A 30 -28.71 -1.69 31.51
CA PHE A 30 -27.37 -1.13 31.42
C PHE A 30 -26.31 -2.24 31.40
N TYR A 31 -25.20 -1.99 30.71
CA TYR A 31 -24.01 -2.84 30.80
C TYR A 31 -23.29 -2.59 32.13
N HIS A 32 -22.90 -3.64 32.85
CA HIS A 32 -22.04 -3.53 34.02
C HIS A 32 -20.58 -3.42 33.62
N LYS A 33 -19.72 -2.97 34.54
CA LYS A 33 -18.29 -2.74 34.28
C LYS A 33 -17.53 -4.00 33.83
N SER A 34 -18.01 -5.17 34.24
CA SER A 34 -17.47 -6.48 33.87
C SER A 34 -17.97 -6.98 32.51
N ASP A 35 -19.02 -6.38 31.98
CA ASP A 35 -19.73 -6.92 30.83
C ASP A 35 -19.06 -6.47 29.54
N LYS A 36 -18.98 -7.40 28.58
CA LYS A 36 -18.50 -7.10 27.24
C LYS A 36 -19.63 -6.49 26.44
N ILE A 37 -19.38 -5.35 25.81
CA ILE A 37 -20.33 -4.71 24.88
C ILE A 37 -20.16 -5.36 23.50
N PRO A 38 -21.21 -5.98 22.93
CA PRO A 38 -21.15 -6.51 21.57
C PRO A 38 -20.96 -5.39 20.55
N GLN A 39 -20.10 -5.62 19.56
CA GLN A 39 -19.83 -4.65 18.48
C GLN A 39 -21.11 -4.26 17.72
N THR A 40 -22.02 -5.21 17.53
CA THR A 40 -23.32 -5.01 16.86
C THR A 40 -24.23 -4.00 17.56
N GLN A 41 -23.95 -3.64 18.81
CA GLN A 41 -24.74 -2.68 19.59
C GLN A 41 -24.10 -1.27 19.59
N ILE A 42 -22.96 -1.09 18.93
CA ILE A 42 -22.25 0.18 18.86
C ILE A 42 -22.61 0.88 17.55
N GLU A 43 -23.43 1.93 17.65
CA GLU A 43 -23.83 2.74 16.51
C GLU A 43 -22.60 3.36 15.80
N GLY A 44 -22.57 3.27 14.46
CA GLY A 44 -21.51 3.85 13.64
C GLY A 44 -20.17 3.09 13.64
N LEU A 45 -20.05 1.97 14.37
CA LEU A 45 -18.84 1.15 14.38
C LEU A 45 -18.52 0.60 12.99
N ASP A 46 -19.50 -0.04 12.33
CA ASP A 46 -19.31 -0.63 11.00
C ASP A 46 -18.90 0.41 9.96
N GLY A 47 -19.54 1.59 9.95
CA GLY A 47 -19.18 2.68 9.04
C GLY A 47 -17.77 3.23 9.31
N SER A 48 -17.34 3.29 10.57
CA SER A 48 -16.00 3.74 10.94
C SER A 48 -14.90 2.76 10.52
N LEU A 49 -15.22 1.47 10.49
CA LEU A 49 -14.33 0.39 10.04
C LEU A 49 -14.32 0.26 8.52
N ALA A 50 -15.46 0.46 7.84
CA ALA A 50 -15.54 0.43 6.38
C ALA A 50 -14.67 1.49 5.69
N ASN A 51 -14.38 2.60 6.38
CA ASN A 51 -13.46 3.65 5.89
C ASN A 51 -11.97 3.31 6.08
N LYS A 52 -11.63 2.16 6.67
CA LYS A 52 -10.25 1.70 6.81
C LYS A 52 -9.91 0.71 5.70
N ALA A 53 -8.67 0.73 5.26
CA ALA A 53 -8.16 -0.29 4.35
C ALA A 53 -8.16 -1.65 5.08
N ASP A 54 -8.69 -2.68 4.44
CA ASP A 54 -8.58 -4.04 4.94
C ASP A 54 -7.16 -4.61 4.70
N VAL A 55 -6.88 -5.77 5.30
CA VAL A 55 -5.57 -6.44 5.21
C VAL A 55 -5.20 -6.77 3.77
N SER A 56 -6.18 -7.17 2.94
CA SER A 56 -5.92 -7.52 1.54
C SER A 56 -5.58 -6.30 0.69
N GLN A 57 -6.28 -5.19 0.91
CA GLN A 57 -6.01 -3.90 0.27
C GLN A 57 -4.64 -3.36 0.67
N LEU A 58 -4.23 -3.56 1.93
CA LEU A 58 -2.93 -3.15 2.42
C LEU A 58 -1.80 -4.03 1.84
N ASN A 59 -2.00 -5.34 1.77
CA ASN A 59 -1.03 -6.29 1.20
C ASN A 59 -0.79 -6.09 -0.30
N ALA A 60 -1.74 -5.47 -1.01
CA ALA A 60 -1.57 -5.13 -2.43
C ALA A 60 -0.71 -3.87 -2.67
N LYS A 61 -0.30 -3.16 -1.61
CA LYS A 61 0.54 -1.96 -1.69
C LYS A 61 2.00 -2.31 -1.38
N ALA A 62 2.93 -1.59 -2.02
CA ALA A 62 4.34 -1.70 -1.66
C ALA A 62 4.64 -0.86 -0.40
N ASN A 63 5.57 -1.37 0.40
CA ASN A 63 6.15 -0.63 1.51
C ASN A 63 7.11 0.45 1.02
N THR A 64 7.54 1.33 1.92
CA THR A 64 8.49 2.41 1.60
C THR A 64 9.85 1.91 1.11
N ASP A 65 10.25 0.71 1.55
CA ASP A 65 11.45 0.01 1.10
C ASP A 65 11.19 -0.89 -0.12
N ALA A 66 10.03 -0.75 -0.76
CA ALA A 66 9.54 -1.58 -1.86
C ALA A 66 9.35 -3.08 -1.52
N SER A 67 9.48 -3.48 -0.26
CA SER A 67 9.06 -4.82 0.16
C SER A 67 7.55 -4.97 -0.03
N GLY A 68 7.10 -6.18 -0.39
CA GLY A 68 5.71 -6.44 -0.75
C GLY A 68 5.40 -6.34 -2.26
N LEU A 69 6.36 -5.92 -3.08
CA LEU A 69 6.24 -6.06 -4.53
C LEU A 69 6.45 -7.51 -4.97
N SER A 70 5.55 -8.03 -5.80
CA SER A 70 5.79 -9.27 -6.54
C SER A 70 6.75 -9.03 -7.71
N ALA A 71 7.29 -10.11 -8.28
CA ALA A 71 8.17 -10.02 -9.44
C ALA A 71 7.48 -9.33 -10.63
N GLU A 72 6.18 -9.57 -10.82
CA GLU A 72 5.36 -8.93 -11.85
C GLU A 72 5.26 -7.42 -11.61
N ASN A 73 4.96 -7.00 -10.37
CA ASN A 73 4.85 -5.57 -10.05
C ASN A 73 6.17 -4.83 -10.27
N ILE A 74 7.31 -5.48 -9.97
CA ILE A 74 8.63 -4.90 -10.22
C ILE A 74 8.84 -4.62 -11.71
N ILE A 75 8.43 -5.54 -12.59
CA ILE A 75 8.56 -5.36 -14.05
C ILE A 75 7.68 -4.19 -14.50
N SER A 76 6.39 -4.18 -14.13
CA SER A 76 5.48 -3.09 -14.50
C SER A 76 5.94 -1.74 -13.98
N TRP A 77 6.53 -1.68 -12.78
CA TRP A 77 7.04 -0.43 -12.22
C TRP A 77 8.33 0.03 -12.89
N LYS A 78 9.23 -0.89 -13.28
CA LYS A 78 10.41 -0.52 -14.06
C LYS A 78 10.00 0.15 -15.38
N GLU A 79 9.02 -0.42 -16.06
CA GLU A 79 8.47 0.16 -17.29
C GLU A 79 7.79 1.52 -17.03
N ALA A 80 6.88 1.61 -16.06
CA ALA A 80 6.17 2.85 -15.75
C ALA A 80 7.10 3.99 -15.29
N LEU A 81 8.23 3.66 -14.66
CA LEU A 81 9.25 4.62 -14.22
C LEU A 81 10.33 4.89 -15.28
N GLY A 82 10.29 4.21 -16.44
CA GLY A 82 11.31 4.34 -17.49
C GLY A 82 12.70 3.85 -17.05
N VAL A 83 12.77 2.95 -16.07
CA VAL A 83 14.05 2.42 -15.58
C VAL A 83 14.67 1.55 -16.66
N GLY A 84 15.81 1.98 -17.19
CA GLY A 84 16.54 1.28 -18.26
C GLY A 84 16.39 1.93 -19.63
N GLU A 85 15.45 2.87 -19.79
CA GLU A 85 15.44 3.74 -20.96
C GLU A 85 16.49 4.85 -20.80
N LEU A 86 17.33 5.01 -21.82
CA LEU A 86 18.36 6.04 -21.82
C LEU A 86 17.90 7.25 -22.65
N PRO A 87 18.06 8.49 -22.15
CA PRO A 87 17.71 9.68 -22.90
C PRO A 87 18.64 9.89 -24.10
N SER A 88 18.18 10.65 -25.10
CA SER A 88 19.03 11.04 -26.22
C SER A 88 20.19 11.89 -25.71
N ASN A 89 21.40 11.60 -26.21
CA ASN A 89 22.68 12.25 -25.88
C ASN A 89 23.39 11.80 -24.60
N ILE A 90 23.10 10.61 -24.07
CA ILE A 90 24.00 9.99 -23.10
C ILE A 90 25.22 9.39 -23.81
N ALA A 91 26.39 9.58 -23.22
CA ALA A 91 27.61 8.87 -23.59
C ALA A 91 27.52 7.44 -23.04
N THR A 92 27.38 6.45 -23.92
CA THR A 92 27.39 5.03 -23.54
C THR A 92 28.66 4.37 -24.05
N VAL A 93 29.27 3.54 -23.19
CA VAL A 93 30.20 2.50 -23.61
C VAL A 93 29.40 1.25 -23.94
N ASP A 94 29.98 0.35 -24.73
CA ASP A 94 29.34 -0.89 -25.15
C ASP A 94 28.80 -1.67 -23.94
N SER A 95 27.55 -2.13 -24.05
CA SER A 95 26.88 -2.92 -23.01
C SER A 95 26.21 -4.13 -23.64
N GLY A 96 26.89 -5.28 -23.61
CA GLY A 96 26.47 -6.49 -24.29
C GLY A 96 26.48 -6.29 -25.81
N ASP A 97 25.34 -6.56 -26.47
CA ASP A 97 25.18 -6.40 -27.92
C ASP A 97 24.85 -4.96 -28.35
N ILE A 98 24.77 -4.01 -27.40
CA ILE A 98 24.49 -2.60 -27.68
C ILE A 98 25.81 -1.86 -27.82
N GLU A 99 26.15 -1.46 -29.05
CA GLU A 99 27.32 -0.62 -29.33
C GLU A 99 27.05 0.82 -28.86
N GLY A 100 27.96 1.34 -28.06
CA GLY A 100 27.92 2.70 -27.50
C GLY A 100 28.42 3.75 -28.49
N ASN A 101 28.26 5.02 -28.12
CA ASN A 101 28.79 6.15 -28.91
C ASN A 101 30.15 6.67 -28.38
N VAL A 102 30.67 6.10 -27.30
CA VAL A 102 31.97 6.45 -26.72
C VAL A 102 32.93 5.27 -26.83
N HIS A 103 34.07 5.51 -27.49
CA HIS A 103 35.15 4.55 -27.61
C HIS A 103 36.25 4.79 -26.56
N THR A 104 36.81 3.72 -26.01
CA THR A 104 38.00 3.76 -25.14
C THR A 104 39.25 4.17 -25.93
N LYS A 105 40.32 4.57 -25.24
CA LYS A 105 41.59 4.95 -25.87
C LYS A 105 42.19 3.77 -26.67
N GLU A 106 42.01 2.56 -26.17
CA GLU A 106 42.45 1.33 -26.80
C GLU A 106 41.66 1.05 -28.08
N GLN A 107 40.33 1.16 -28.05
CA GLN A 107 39.47 1.02 -29.24
C GLN A 107 39.81 2.06 -30.32
N ILE A 108 39.99 3.32 -29.93
CA ILE A 108 40.38 4.40 -30.86
C ILE A 108 41.73 4.10 -31.52
N LYS A 109 42.71 3.59 -30.76
CA LYS A 109 44.01 3.20 -31.30
C LYS A 109 43.90 2.04 -32.30
N GLY A 110 43.05 1.05 -32.02
CA GLY A 110 42.78 -0.06 -32.94
C GLY A 110 42.19 0.43 -34.26
N ILE A 111 41.11 1.22 -34.19
CA ILE A 111 40.46 1.83 -35.37
C ILE A 111 41.47 2.65 -36.18
N PHE A 112 42.30 3.45 -35.52
CA PHE A 112 43.33 4.24 -36.20
C PHE A 112 44.36 3.35 -36.91
N ASN A 113 44.81 2.28 -36.26
CA ASN A 113 45.76 1.34 -36.84
C ASN A 113 45.19 0.62 -38.07
N ASP A 114 43.94 0.18 -38.00
CA ASP A 114 43.27 -0.51 -39.11
C ASP A 114 43.11 0.42 -40.32
N ILE A 115 42.70 1.69 -40.10
CA ILE A 115 42.65 2.72 -41.16
C ILE A 115 44.03 2.94 -41.77
N THR A 116 45.10 2.99 -40.96
CA THR A 116 46.45 3.19 -41.50
C THR A 116 46.95 2.01 -42.33
N LEU A 117 46.59 0.78 -41.96
CA LEU A 117 46.94 -0.43 -42.70
C LEU A 117 46.17 -0.53 -44.01
N GLU A 118 44.88 -0.20 -44.02
CA GLU A 118 44.04 -0.21 -45.22
C GLU A 118 44.56 0.78 -46.27
N LYS A 119 44.93 2.00 -45.87
CA LYS A 119 45.57 2.98 -46.77
C LYS A 119 46.90 2.49 -47.33
N ALA A 120 47.73 1.87 -46.48
CA ALA A 120 49.02 1.34 -46.91
C ALA A 120 48.89 0.19 -47.93
N VAL A 121 47.83 -0.62 -47.84
CA VAL A 121 47.53 -1.70 -48.80
C VAL A 121 46.96 -1.16 -50.11
N ASN A 122 46.12 -0.12 -50.05
CA ASN A 122 45.46 0.46 -51.22
C ASN A 122 46.31 1.49 -51.98
N ASN A 123 47.51 1.82 -51.47
CA ASN A 123 48.47 2.74 -52.08
C ASN A 123 47.86 4.12 -52.44
N GLU A 124 46.99 4.62 -51.55
CA GLU A 124 46.51 6.01 -51.49
C GLU A 124 47.23 6.81 -50.41
#